data_AF-A0A7S3H706-F1
#
_entry.id   AF-A0A7S3H706-F1
#
_cell.length_a   1.000
_cell.length_b   1.000
_cell.length_c   1.000
_cell.angle_alpha   90.00
_cell.angle_beta   90.00
_cell.angle_gamma   90.00
#
_symmetry.space_group_name_H-M   'P 1'
#
loop_
_entity.id
_entity.type
_entity.pdbx_description
1 polymer ?
#
loop_
_entity_poly.entity_id
_entity_poly.type
_entity_poly.pdbx_seq_one_letter_code
_entity_poly.pdbx_strand_id
1 'polypeptide(L)'
;MAVRINGVELDICKDGTCRGVVDTGTSHLGIPAPADKEVADLLTREAGDLLDCRLVDAPEMEIDLPGYTLTLHPYNYMRRLPLREGVSVSSPQGVFVPAANETNETAAPAADASAAAAAAPSAAEGSAQA
;
A
#
# COMPACT_ATOMS: atom_id res chain seq x y z
N MET A 1 -1.35 -21.64 -15.82
CA MET A 1 -1.13 -20.53 -14.86
C MET A 1 -0.30 -19.51 -15.60
N ALA A 2 -0.65 -18.23 -15.52
CA ALA A 2 0.04 -17.14 -16.20
C ALA A 2 -0.05 -15.88 -15.35
N VAL A 3 0.88 -14.95 -15.54
CA VAL A 3 0.86 -13.63 -14.91
C VAL A 3 0.93 -12.59 -16.01
N ARG A 4 0.01 -11.63 -16.01
CA ARG A 4 -0.02 -10.53 -16.97
C ARG A 4 -0.06 -9.18 -16.27
N ILE A 5 0.52 -8.18 -16.91
CA ILE A 5 0.41 -6.77 -16.49
C ILE A 5 -0.01 -5.97 -17.71
N ASN A 6 -1.16 -5.29 -17.65
CA ASN A 6 -1.75 -4.57 -18.78
C ASN A 6 -1.88 -5.43 -20.07
N GLY A 7 -2.23 -6.71 -19.92
CA GLY A 7 -2.30 -7.66 -21.03
C GLY A 7 -0.95 -8.21 -21.52
N VAL A 8 0.19 -7.75 -20.99
CA VAL A 8 1.52 -8.31 -21.31
C VAL A 8 1.80 -9.52 -20.43
N GLU A 9 1.94 -10.70 -21.03
CA GLU A 9 2.22 -11.95 -20.31
C GLU A 9 3.71 -12.12 -20.01
N LEU A 10 4.03 -12.25 -18.72
CA LEU A 10 5.39 -12.41 -18.19
C LEU A 10 5.90 -13.84 -18.31
N ASP A 11 7.22 -14.01 -18.38
CA ASP A 11 7.85 -15.33 -18.54
C ASP A 11 7.85 -16.19 -17.27
N ILE A 12 7.48 -15.60 -16.11
CA ILE A 12 7.56 -16.20 -14.76
C ILE A 12 6.89 -17.58 -14.66
N CYS A 13 5.80 -17.81 -15.39
CA CYS A 13 5.06 -19.06 -15.32
C CYS A 13 4.89 -19.79 -16.66
N LYS A 14 5.59 -19.38 -17.72
CA LYS A 14 5.47 -20.00 -19.06
C LYS A 14 6.04 -21.41 -19.12
N ASP A 15 7.02 -21.73 -18.27
CA ASP A 15 7.65 -23.05 -18.19
C ASP A 15 6.82 -24.10 -17.43
N GLY A 16 5.70 -23.69 -16.80
CA GLY A 16 4.85 -24.56 -16.00
C GLY A 16 5.43 -24.97 -14.62
N THR A 17 6.62 -24.48 -14.25
CA THR A 17 7.25 -24.81 -12.97
C THR A 17 6.85 -23.86 -11.86
N CYS A 18 6.26 -22.72 -12.22
CA CYS A 18 5.76 -21.69 -11.31
C CYS A 18 4.85 -22.25 -10.20
N ARG A 19 5.04 -21.75 -8.98
CA ARG A 19 4.27 -22.11 -7.79
C ARG A 19 3.88 -20.83 -7.05
N GLY A 20 2.60 -20.69 -6.74
CA GLY A 20 2.09 -19.65 -5.86
C GLY A 20 1.82 -20.23 -4.46
N VAL A 21 2.07 -19.42 -3.43
CA VAL A 21 1.71 -19.73 -2.04
C VAL A 21 0.71 -18.69 -1.57
N VAL A 22 -0.39 -19.13 -0.98
CA VAL A 22 -1.35 -18.25 -0.31
C VAL A 22 -0.96 -18.18 1.15
N ASP A 23 -0.34 -17.08 1.55
CA ASP A 23 0.20 -16.87 2.90
C ASP A 23 -0.50 -15.70 3.60
N THR A 24 -1.34 -16.02 4.58
CA THR A 24 -2.03 -15.02 5.40
C THR A 24 -1.10 -14.31 6.38
N GLY A 25 0.14 -14.78 6.55
CA GLY A 25 1.16 -14.17 7.41
C GLY A 25 1.93 -13.03 6.75
N THR A 26 1.74 -12.80 5.44
CA THR A 26 2.47 -11.80 4.66
C THR A 26 1.54 -10.68 4.18
N SER A 27 2.04 -9.44 4.20
CA SER A 27 1.29 -8.24 3.78
C SER A 27 1.52 -7.81 2.33
N HIS A 28 2.57 -8.33 1.69
CA HIS A 28 3.00 -7.95 0.35
C HIS A 28 2.88 -9.14 -0.63
N LEU A 29 2.72 -8.82 -1.92
CA LEU A 29 2.82 -9.82 -2.97
C LEU A 29 4.31 -10.14 -3.22
N GLY A 30 4.70 -11.39 -2.97
CA GLY A 30 6.04 -11.87 -3.28
C GLY A 30 6.18 -12.22 -4.77
N ILE A 31 7.21 -11.70 -5.41
CA ILE A 31 7.56 -11.97 -6.82
C ILE A 31 8.91 -12.71 -6.86
N PRO A 32 9.09 -13.73 -7.73
CA PRO A 32 10.38 -14.38 -7.90
C PRO A 32 11.47 -13.38 -8.30
N ALA A 33 12.64 -13.49 -7.66
CA ALA A 33 13.76 -12.56 -7.85
C ALA A 33 14.14 -12.29 -9.32
N PRO A 34 14.14 -13.25 -10.26
CA PRO A 34 14.49 -12.97 -11.65
C PRO A 34 13.55 -12.00 -12.38
N ALA A 35 12.33 -11.82 -11.87
CA ALA A 35 11.30 -11.00 -12.50
C ALA A 35 10.94 -9.74 -11.68
N ASP A 36 11.62 -9.51 -10.56
CA ASP A 36 11.34 -8.39 -9.66
C ASP A 36 11.43 -7.04 -10.38
N LYS A 37 12.48 -6.87 -11.17
CA LYS A 37 12.79 -5.66 -11.91
C LYS A 37 11.78 -5.41 -13.02
N GLU A 38 11.44 -6.43 -13.80
CA GLU A 38 10.45 -6.32 -14.87
C GLU A 38 9.08 -5.93 -14.32
N VAL A 39 8.65 -6.60 -13.23
CA VAL A 39 7.38 -6.28 -12.57
C VAL A 39 7.39 -4.86 -11.98
N ALA A 40 8.48 -4.46 -11.34
CA ALA A 40 8.63 -3.11 -10.81
C ALA A 40 8.59 -2.04 -11.91
N ASP A 41 9.31 -2.26 -13.01
CA ASP A 41 9.35 -1.35 -14.16
C ASP A 41 7.96 -1.20 -14.82
N LEU A 42 7.13 -2.25 -14.81
CA LEU A 42 5.77 -2.21 -15.36
C LEU A 42 4.73 -1.57 -14.43
N LEU A 43 4.82 -1.79 -13.11
CA LEU A 43 3.80 -1.37 -12.15
C LEU A 43 4.09 -0.03 -11.46
N THR A 44 5.33 0.41 -11.44
CA THR A 44 5.71 1.67 -10.77
C THR A 44 5.17 2.86 -11.55
N ARG A 45 4.56 3.81 -10.84
CA ARG A 45 4.06 5.06 -11.40
C ARG A 45 4.46 6.23 -10.54
N GLU A 46 4.73 7.34 -11.20
CA GLU A 46 4.88 8.64 -10.55
C GLU A 46 3.54 9.07 -9.97
N ALA A 47 3.53 9.46 -8.70
CA ALA A 47 2.31 9.91 -8.03
C ALA A 47 1.89 11.33 -8.47
N GLY A 48 2.83 12.14 -8.97
CA GLY A 48 2.60 13.55 -9.25
C GLY A 48 2.10 14.29 -8.02
N ASP A 49 0.98 15.01 -8.15
CA ASP A 49 0.37 15.76 -7.05
C ASP A 49 -0.59 14.91 -6.17
N LEU A 50 -0.71 13.61 -6.44
CA LEU A 50 -1.61 12.74 -5.70
C LEU A 50 -1.04 12.39 -4.31
N LEU A 51 -1.88 12.53 -3.28
CA LEU A 51 -1.58 12.11 -1.91
C LEU A 51 -2.01 10.65 -1.63
N ASP A 52 -2.71 10.03 -2.58
CA ASP A 52 -3.15 8.64 -2.52
C ASP A 52 -2.82 7.91 -3.82
N CYS A 53 -1.75 7.10 -3.85
CA CYS A 53 -1.34 6.40 -5.06
C CYS A 53 -2.39 5.39 -5.53
N ARG A 54 -3.37 5.00 -4.71
CA ARG A 54 -4.46 4.13 -5.16
C ARG A 54 -5.37 4.78 -6.21
N LEU A 55 -5.26 6.10 -6.37
CA LEU A 55 -6.01 6.89 -7.33
C LEU A 55 -5.22 7.18 -8.62
N VAL A 56 -3.95 6.76 -8.68
CA VAL A 56 -3.14 6.98 -9.88
C VAL A 56 -3.61 6.06 -11.00
N ASP A 57 -3.49 6.54 -12.25
CA ASP A 57 -3.68 5.69 -13.42
C ASP A 57 -2.51 4.72 -13.55
N ALA A 58 -2.78 3.45 -13.24
CA ALA A 58 -1.79 2.39 -13.21
C ALA A 58 -2.34 1.06 -13.74
N PRO A 59 -1.45 0.17 -14.21
CA PRO A 59 -1.85 -1.09 -14.82
C PRO A 59 -2.61 -2.02 -13.88
N GLU A 60 -3.46 -2.85 -14.46
CA GLU A 60 -3.97 -4.02 -13.77
C GLU A 60 -2.97 -5.18 -13.87
N MET A 61 -2.87 -5.96 -12.80
CA MET A 61 -2.17 -7.23 -12.79
C MET A 61 -3.18 -8.37 -12.79
N GLU A 62 -2.96 -9.36 -13.64
CA GLU A 62 -3.80 -10.54 -13.78
C GLU A 62 -3.01 -11.79 -13.43
N ILE A 63 -3.59 -12.68 -12.63
CA ILE A 63 -3.02 -13.96 -12.27
C ILE A 63 -4.02 -15.04 -12.66
N ASP A 64 -3.69 -15.83 -13.69
CA ASP A 64 -4.52 -16.94 -14.14
C ASP A 64 -4.32 -18.15 -13.25
N LEU A 65 -5.31 -18.46 -12.42
CA LEU A 65 -5.34 -19.64 -11.56
C LEU A 65 -6.23 -20.73 -12.19
N PRO A 66 -6.17 -21.98 -11.70
CA PRO A 66 -7.08 -23.02 -12.15
C PRO A 66 -8.56 -22.63 -11.92
N GLY A 67 -9.28 -22.35 -13.00
CA GLY A 67 -10.72 -22.09 -12.99
C GLY A 67 -11.14 -20.62 -12.89
N TYR A 68 -10.21 -19.69 -12.63
CA TYR A 68 -10.51 -18.25 -12.60
C TYR A 68 -9.25 -17.40 -12.75
N THR A 69 -9.46 -16.13 -13.12
CA THR A 69 -8.40 -15.12 -13.17
C THR A 69 -8.60 -14.15 -12.01
N LEU A 70 -7.53 -13.92 -11.24
CA LEU A 70 -7.50 -12.90 -10.21
C LEU A 70 -6.97 -11.60 -10.81
N THR A 71 -7.80 -10.56 -10.83
CA THR A 71 -7.41 -9.22 -11.28
C THR A 71 -7.15 -8.32 -10.08
N LEU A 72 -5.95 -7.74 -10.02
CA LEU A 72 -5.53 -6.78 -9.02
C LEU A 72 -5.47 -5.39 -9.66
N HIS A 73 -6.32 -4.50 -9.16
CA HIS A 73 -6.32 -3.09 -9.57
C HIS A 73 -5.35 -2.27 -8.70
N PRO A 74 -5.00 -1.04 -9.10
CA PRO A 74 -4.10 -0.18 -8.32
C PRO A 74 -4.50 -0.02 -6.86
N TYR A 75 -5.80 0.05 -6.55
CA TYR A 75 -6.27 0.14 -5.17
C TYR A 75 -6.03 -1.13 -4.32
N ASN A 76 -5.70 -2.27 -4.94
CA ASN A 76 -5.36 -3.52 -4.27
C ASN A 76 -3.88 -3.62 -3.90
N TYR A 77 -2.99 -3.13 -4.77
CA TYR A 77 -1.54 -3.34 -4.62
C TYR A 77 -0.76 -2.06 -4.29
N MET A 78 -1.34 -0.87 -4.48
CA MET A 78 -0.66 0.40 -4.17
C MET A 78 -0.87 0.83 -2.72
N ARG A 79 0.18 1.46 -2.18
CA ARG A 79 0.11 2.17 -0.89
C ARG A 79 -0.64 3.48 -1.06
N ARG A 80 -1.20 4.00 0.04
CA ARG A 80 -1.80 5.34 0.05
C ARG A 80 -0.72 6.39 -0.20
N LEU A 81 0.26 6.47 0.69
CA LEU A 81 1.22 7.56 0.64
C LEU A 81 2.31 7.31 -0.42
N PRO A 82 2.60 8.31 -1.28
CA PRO A 82 3.72 8.24 -2.20
C PRO A 82 5.05 8.22 -1.47
N LEU A 83 6.06 7.65 -2.13
CA LEU A 83 7.44 7.74 -1.67
C LEU A 83 8.03 9.08 -2.10
N ARG A 84 8.84 9.69 -1.23
CA ARG A 84 9.68 10.84 -1.61
C ARG A 84 10.84 10.34 -2.47
N GLU A 85 11.34 11.20 -3.35
CA GLU A 85 12.55 10.90 -4.11
C GLU A 85 13.69 10.47 -3.19
N GLY A 86 14.39 9.41 -3.58
CA GLY A 86 15.51 8.85 -2.82
C GLY A 86 15.14 8.01 -1.59
N VAL A 87 13.85 7.84 -1.26
CA VAL A 87 13.42 6.97 -0.14
C VAL A 87 13.07 5.58 -0.65
N SER A 88 13.84 4.58 -0.25
CA SER A 88 13.52 3.16 -0.47
C SER A 88 12.96 2.52 0.80
N VAL A 89 11.95 1.68 0.65
CA VAL A 89 11.31 0.94 1.75
C VAL A 89 11.63 -0.55 1.76
N SER A 90 12.51 -1.00 0.86
CA SER A 90 12.83 -2.43 0.66
C SER A 90 14.11 -2.88 1.38
N SER A 91 14.60 -2.10 2.36
CA SER A 91 15.82 -2.43 3.10
C SER A 91 15.52 -3.45 4.22
N PRO A 92 16.30 -4.55 4.31
CA PRO A 92 16.23 -5.49 5.44
C PRO A 92 16.47 -4.82 6.81
N GLN A 93 17.13 -3.67 6.80
CA GLN A 93 17.49 -2.87 7.98
C GLN A 93 16.45 -1.76 8.28
N GLY A 94 15.33 -1.72 7.54
CA GLY A 94 14.28 -0.70 7.69
C GLY A 94 14.48 0.54 6.82
N VAL A 95 13.59 1.53 6.97
CA VAL A 95 13.60 2.76 6.16
C VAL A 95 14.63 3.74 6.71
N PHE A 96 15.67 4.04 5.94
CA PHE A 96 16.57 5.14 6.21
C PHE A 96 16.11 6.37 5.42
N VAL A 97 15.63 7.39 6.12
CA VAL A 97 15.41 8.71 5.51
C VAL A 97 16.75 9.43 5.63
N PRO A 98 17.52 9.62 4.54
CA PRO A 98 18.70 10.46 4.62
C PRO A 98 18.24 11.84 5.09
N ALA A 99 18.90 12.38 6.11
CA ALA A 99 18.63 13.73 6.59
C ALA A 99 18.81 14.67 5.39
N ALA A 100 17.70 15.11 4.81
CA ALA A 100 17.71 16.14 3.79
C ALA A 100 18.41 17.35 4.43
N ASN A 101 19.41 17.87 3.73
CA ASN A 101 20.15 19.07 4.10
C ASN A 101 19.15 20.12 4.60
N GLU A 102 19.26 20.51 5.88
CA GLU A 102 18.28 21.34 6.58
C GLU A 102 18.03 22.65 5.83
N THR A 103 16.97 22.67 5.02
CA THR A 103 16.36 23.89 4.51
C THR A 103 14.94 23.91 5.03
N ASN A 104 14.87 24.31 6.29
CA ASN A 104 13.78 24.95 7.01
C ASN A 104 12.41 25.02 6.28
N GLU A 105 11.52 24.07 6.58
CA GLU A 105 10.10 24.36 6.88
C GLU A 105 9.46 23.12 7.51
N THR A 106 9.36 23.14 8.84
CA THR A 106 8.55 22.20 9.60
C THR A 106 7.07 22.44 9.24
N ALA A 107 6.52 21.67 8.31
CA ALA A 107 5.08 21.52 8.22
C ALA A 107 4.59 20.81 9.49
N ALA A 108 3.99 21.57 10.39
CA ALA A 108 3.38 21.07 11.61
C ALA A 108 2.35 19.97 11.29
N PRO A 109 2.19 18.94 12.13
CA PRO A 109 1.07 18.03 12.00
C PRO A 109 -0.22 18.83 12.21
N ALA A 110 -1.07 18.89 11.18
CA ALA A 110 -2.43 19.39 11.32
C ALA A 110 -3.14 18.49 12.34
N ALA A 111 -3.41 19.05 13.53
CA ALA A 111 -4.25 18.41 14.52
C ALA A 111 -5.66 18.28 13.94
N ASP A 112 -6.07 17.04 13.69
CA ASP A 112 -7.44 16.66 13.36
C ASP A 112 -8.34 16.93 14.58
N ALA A 113 -9.00 18.09 14.59
CA ALA A 113 -9.96 18.47 15.61
C ALA A 113 -11.36 18.03 15.17
N SER A 114 -11.68 16.75 15.33
CA SER A 114 -13.08 16.29 15.31
C SER A 114 -13.24 14.98 16.08
N ALA A 115 -13.34 15.08 17.41
CA ALA A 115 -13.99 14.08 18.25
C ALA A 115 -14.37 14.70 19.61
N ALA A 116 -15.52 15.36 19.67
CA ALA A 116 -16.24 15.56 20.93
C ALA A 116 -17.69 15.08 20.72
N ALA A 117 -17.86 13.76 20.76
CA ALA A 117 -19.15 13.12 20.85
C ALA A 117 -19.62 13.12 22.32
N ALA A 118 -20.82 13.68 22.50
CA ALA A 118 -21.82 13.43 23.54
C ALA A 118 -21.46 12.54 24.74
N ALA A 119 -21.57 13.11 25.95
CA ALA A 119 -21.87 12.36 27.18
C ALA A 119 -23.13 12.95 27.82
N ALA A 120 -24.14 12.10 27.99
CA ALA A 120 -25.45 12.38 28.59
C ALA A 120 -25.39 12.62 30.12
N PRO A 121 -26.41 13.24 30.74
CA PRO A 121 -26.35 13.67 32.14
C PRO A 121 -26.57 12.51 33.13
N SER A 122 -25.75 12.47 34.18
CA SER A 122 -25.88 11.57 35.34
C SER A 122 -26.96 12.06 36.29
N ALA A 123 -27.72 11.10 36.81
CA ALA A 123 -28.87 11.22 37.67
C ALA A 123 -28.59 11.92 39.01
N ALA A 124 -29.67 12.47 39.55
CA ALA A 124 -29.77 13.11 40.85
C ALA A 124 -29.74 12.08 42.00
N GLU A 125 -28.93 12.34 43.02
CA GLU A 125 -29.12 11.81 44.37
C GLU A 125 -29.00 12.97 45.37
N GLY A 126 -30.15 13.36 45.93
CA GLY A 126 -30.26 14.27 47.04
C GLY A 126 -30.23 13.51 48.37
N SER A 127 -29.52 14.06 49.34
CA SER A 127 -29.50 13.70 50.77
C SER A 127 -29.04 14.97 51.50
N ALA A 128 -29.61 15.46 52.60
CA ALA A 128 -30.55 14.93 53.58
C ALA A 128 -31.12 16.08 54.45
N GLN A 129 -32.24 15.81 55.13
CA GLN A 129 -32.63 16.24 56.50
C GLN A 129 -32.81 17.74 56.84
N ALA A 130 -34.04 18.13 57.21
CA ALA A 130 -34.52 18.27 58.60
C ALA A 130 -35.94 18.87 58.62
#